data_AF-A0A845U274-F1
#
_entry.id   AF-A0A845U274-F1
#
_cell.length_a   1.000
_cell.length_b   1.000
_cell.length_c   1.000
_cell.angle_alpha   90.00
_cell.angle_beta   90.00
_cell.angle_gamma   90.00
#
_symmetry.space_group_name_H-M   'P 1'
#
loop_
_entity.id
_entity.type
_entity.pdbx_description
1 polymer ?
#
loop_
_entity_poly.entity_id
_entity_poly.type
_entity_poly.pdbx_seq_one_letter_code
_entity_poly.pdbx_strand_id
1 'polypeptide(L)'
;MTPAPRDLLHRLFEYIEEQAKDIDPRGFQVSKHSGFKCNPEDIAGLPGIHLDLQLEGDYIWLEVERLEADKPPAIPGLCRVSSDPFGQPPSLDEAALLHRIHTESADSPSIEHAQLEARIRGSAAQILHEYTKLWKAWAEGEKPRRKTISLYGDIFALKHQLEAEETAKPAELVWGVGVATWAMDFQGSSFLFTYPMLTQAAEIALNEQTMAIEVRPRATDTRVEMDAFVACQVNGAAEVEKAAREHLAKHKDRPVTPFDPSSYSDVLKLAATNLNSKARTRRF
;
A
#
# COMPACT_ATOMS: atom_id res chain seq x y z
N MET A 1 33.74 -18.75 -22.32
CA MET A 1 34.19 -19.95 -21.58
C MET A 1 32.95 -20.68 -21.12
N THR A 2 32.73 -21.91 -21.58
CA THR A 2 31.65 -22.77 -21.11
C THR A 2 31.96 -23.23 -19.68
N PRO A 3 31.01 -23.17 -18.74
CA PRO A 3 31.25 -23.61 -17.36
C PRO A 3 31.64 -25.09 -17.36
N ALA A 4 32.61 -25.45 -16.53
CA ALA A 4 33.08 -26.82 -16.45
C ALA A 4 31.94 -27.71 -15.89
N PRO A 5 31.86 -29.00 -16.27
CA PRO A 5 30.81 -29.91 -15.79
C PRO A 5 30.72 -29.99 -14.26
N ARG A 6 31.85 -29.81 -13.56
CA ARG A 6 31.93 -29.76 -12.09
C ARG A 6 31.21 -28.54 -11.49
N ASP A 7 31.31 -27.38 -12.14
CA ASP A 7 30.68 -26.14 -11.67
C ASP A 7 29.16 -26.20 -11.86
N LEU A 8 28.71 -26.82 -12.95
CA LEU A 8 27.29 -27.10 -13.18
C LEU A 8 26.72 -28.07 -12.14
N LEU A 9 27.47 -29.12 -11.80
CA LEU A 9 27.07 -30.08 -10.77
C LEU A 9 27.02 -29.44 -9.38
N HIS A 10 27.98 -28.57 -9.05
CA HIS A 10 28.00 -27.83 -7.79
C HIS A 10 26.79 -26.91 -7.67
N ARG A 11 26.48 -26.13 -8.71
CA ARG A 11 25.28 -25.28 -8.75
C ARG A 11 23.99 -26.09 -8.67
N LEU A 12 23.96 -27.29 -9.25
CA LEU A 12 22.82 -28.19 -9.11
C LEU A 12 22.68 -28.68 -7.67
N PHE A 13 23.77 -29.00 -6.97
CA PHE A 13 23.72 -29.38 -5.56
C PHE A 13 23.35 -28.22 -4.64
N GLU A 14 23.89 -27.01 -4.87
CA GLU A 14 23.46 -25.81 -4.16
C GLU A 14 21.97 -25.53 -4.40
N TYR A 15 21.50 -25.68 -5.63
CA TYR A 15 20.08 -25.58 -5.97
C TYR A 15 19.25 -26.64 -5.24
N ILE A 16 19.67 -27.91 -5.25
CA ILE A 16 18.98 -28.99 -4.54
C ILE A 16 18.99 -28.76 -3.02
N GLU A 17 20.09 -28.27 -2.45
CA GLU A 17 20.22 -27.97 -1.03
C GLU A 17 19.34 -26.78 -0.62
N GLU A 18 19.28 -25.72 -1.43
CA GLU A 18 18.32 -24.62 -1.25
C GLU A 18 16.86 -25.08 -1.36
N GLN A 19 16.57 -26.00 -2.28
CA GLN A 19 15.24 -26.61 -2.42
C GLN A 19 14.91 -27.64 -1.32
N ALA A 20 15.92 -28.18 -0.64
CA ALA A 20 15.79 -29.16 0.44
C ALA A 20 15.72 -28.53 1.83
N LYS A 21 15.85 -27.20 1.96
CA LYS A 21 15.60 -26.51 3.22
C LYS A 21 14.13 -26.71 3.63
N ASP A 22 13.90 -27.02 4.90
CA ASP A 22 12.56 -27.00 5.49
C ASP A 22 11.98 -25.59 5.33
N ILE A 23 11.11 -25.42 4.34
CA ILE A 23 10.41 -24.16 4.11
C ILE A 23 9.39 -24.02 5.24
N ASP A 24 9.56 -23.02 6.10
CA ASP A 24 8.55 -22.69 7.10
C ASP A 24 7.35 -22.04 6.39
N PRO A 25 6.19 -22.72 6.32
CA PRO A 25 5.05 -22.23 5.57
C PRO A 25 4.45 -20.97 6.21
N ARG A 26 4.80 -20.67 7.47
CA ARG A 26 4.40 -19.43 8.15
C ARG A 26 5.06 -18.20 7.51
N GLY A 27 6.10 -18.36 6.69
CA GLY A 27 6.69 -17.29 5.90
C GLY A 27 5.78 -16.78 4.76
N PHE A 28 4.83 -17.60 4.30
CA PHE A 28 3.91 -17.24 3.21
C PHE A 28 2.70 -16.44 3.71
N GLN A 29 2.99 -15.21 4.13
CA GLN A 29 2.00 -14.24 4.57
C GLN A 29 2.33 -12.89 3.95
N VAL A 30 1.70 -12.55 2.82
CA VAL A 30 1.90 -11.24 2.15
C VAL A 30 1.71 -10.09 3.14
N SER A 31 0.74 -10.21 4.06
CA SER A 31 0.51 -9.22 5.12
C SER A 31 1.69 -8.99 6.05
N LYS A 32 2.59 -9.98 6.23
CA LYS A 32 3.79 -9.90 7.07
C LYS A 32 5.06 -9.54 6.29
N HIS A 33 5.00 -9.45 4.97
CA HIS A 33 6.13 -8.99 4.16
C HIS A 33 6.57 -7.58 4.64
N SER A 34 7.86 -7.37 4.88
CA SER A 34 8.38 -6.12 5.44
C SER A 34 8.60 -5.02 4.41
N GLY A 35 8.74 -5.38 3.13
CA GLY A 35 8.87 -4.41 2.04
C GLY A 35 7.55 -3.78 1.62
N PHE A 36 7.60 -2.97 0.55
CA PHE A 36 6.45 -2.30 -0.02
C PHE A 36 5.33 -3.30 -0.36
N LYS A 37 4.10 -2.89 -0.08
CA LYS A 37 2.88 -3.66 -0.33
C LYS A 37 1.71 -2.68 -0.39
N CYS A 38 0.83 -2.90 -1.36
CA CYS A 38 -0.30 -2.04 -1.63
C CYS A 38 -1.49 -2.91 -2.03
N ASN A 39 -2.55 -2.90 -1.23
CA ASN A 39 -3.80 -3.58 -1.51
C ASN A 39 -4.78 -2.62 -2.19
N PRO A 40 -5.80 -3.13 -2.90
CA PRO A 40 -6.81 -2.27 -3.52
C PRO A 40 -7.50 -1.31 -2.54
N GLU A 41 -7.74 -1.75 -1.30
CA GLU A 41 -8.33 -0.94 -0.23
C GLU A 41 -7.43 0.21 0.26
N ASP A 42 -6.11 0.11 0.07
CA ASP A 42 -5.17 1.15 0.49
C ASP A 42 -5.25 2.38 -0.42
N ILE A 43 -5.68 2.19 -1.67
CA ILE A 43 -5.75 3.22 -2.71
C ILE A 43 -7.17 3.62 -3.11
N ALA A 44 -8.17 2.84 -2.69
CA ALA A 44 -9.57 3.08 -3.02
C ALA A 44 -10.05 4.46 -2.53
N GLY A 45 -10.51 5.29 -3.47
CA GLY A 45 -11.09 6.61 -3.17
C GLY A 45 -10.09 7.68 -2.76
N LEU A 46 -8.78 7.43 -2.91
CA LEU A 46 -7.77 8.46 -2.70
C LEU A 46 -7.72 9.43 -3.90
N PRO A 47 -7.52 10.74 -3.66
CA PRO A 47 -7.36 11.73 -4.72
C PRO A 47 -6.04 11.52 -5.47
N GLY A 48 -6.00 11.83 -6.77
CA GLY A 48 -4.77 11.76 -7.57
C GLY A 48 -4.26 10.32 -7.82
N ILE A 49 -5.12 9.32 -7.62
CA ILE A 49 -4.86 7.94 -8.02
C ILE A 49 -5.73 7.59 -9.22
N HIS A 50 -5.08 7.15 -10.30
CA HIS A 50 -5.75 6.67 -11.50
C HIS A 50 -5.33 5.24 -11.79
N LEU A 51 -6.29 4.42 -12.23
CA LEU A 51 -6.10 3.00 -12.52
C LEU A 51 -6.52 2.73 -13.97
N ASP A 52 -5.87 1.75 -14.59
CA ASP A 52 -6.19 1.27 -15.96
C ASP A 52 -6.19 2.37 -17.03
N LEU A 53 -5.14 3.20 -17.07
CA LEU A 53 -5.00 4.19 -18.13
C LEU A 53 -4.45 3.52 -19.39
N GLN A 54 -5.27 3.52 -20.44
CA GLN A 54 -4.93 2.98 -21.75
C GLN A 54 -4.47 4.11 -22.67
N LEU A 55 -3.16 4.19 -22.88
CA LEU A 55 -2.54 5.10 -23.84
C LEU A 55 -2.23 4.32 -25.13
N GLU A 56 -2.09 5.00 -26.26
CA GLU A 56 -1.81 4.32 -27.54
C GLU A 56 -0.51 3.50 -27.47
N GLY A 57 -0.64 2.19 -27.29
CA GLY A 57 0.49 1.25 -27.18
C GLY A 57 1.17 1.19 -25.82
N ASP A 58 0.61 1.84 -24.77
CA ASP A 58 1.13 1.81 -23.41
C ASP A 58 -0.01 1.62 -22.39
N TYR A 59 0.29 0.93 -21.29
CA TYR A 59 -0.68 0.61 -20.24
C TYR A 59 -0.12 1.04 -18.90
N ILE A 60 -0.75 2.03 -18.27
CA ILE A 60 -0.42 2.41 -16.90
C ILE A 60 -1.46 1.77 -15.98
N TRP A 61 -1.01 0.81 -15.18
CA TRP A 61 -1.88 0.11 -14.24
C TRP A 61 -2.20 0.96 -13.02
N LEU A 62 -1.24 1.75 -12.56
CA LEU A 62 -1.43 2.68 -11.46
C LEU A 62 -0.64 3.95 -11.75
N GLU A 63 -1.33 5.09 -11.78
CA GLU A 63 -0.72 6.42 -11.74
C GLU A 63 -0.98 7.05 -10.38
N VAL A 64 0.06 7.61 -9.77
CA VAL A 64 -0.02 8.37 -8.53
C VAL A 64 0.50 9.78 -8.78
N GLU A 65 -0.39 10.76 -8.76
CA GLU A 65 -0.06 12.16 -8.90
C GLU A 65 0.82 12.66 -7.75
N ARG A 66 1.73 13.58 -8.07
CA ARG A 66 2.53 14.27 -7.07
C ARG A 66 1.71 15.39 -6.42
N LEU A 67 0.98 15.06 -5.36
CA LEU A 67 0.17 16.02 -4.62
C LEU A 67 0.99 16.87 -3.65
N GLU A 68 0.57 18.12 -3.47
CA GLU A 68 1.05 19.00 -2.41
C GLU A 68 0.04 19.06 -1.26
N ALA A 69 0.56 19.13 -0.04
CA ALA A 69 -0.20 19.27 1.18
C ALA A 69 -0.93 20.62 1.26
N ASP A 70 -2.25 20.59 1.54
CA ASP A 70 -2.99 21.82 1.79
C ASP A 70 -2.73 22.31 3.22
N LYS A 71 -2.76 23.63 3.39
CA LYS A 71 -2.63 24.26 4.71
C LYS A 71 -3.99 24.32 5.41
N PRO A 72 -4.02 24.21 6.76
CA PRO A 72 -5.25 24.47 7.49
C PRO A 72 -5.76 25.91 7.25
N PRO A 73 -7.05 26.18 7.53
CA PRO A 73 -7.61 27.53 7.45
C PRO A 73 -6.79 28.56 8.24
N ALA A 74 -6.96 29.85 7.94
CA ALA A 74 -6.22 30.91 8.61
C ALA A 74 -6.40 30.86 10.14
N ILE A 75 -5.29 30.67 10.85
CA ILE A 75 -5.27 30.41 12.29
C ILE A 75 -5.64 31.70 13.06
N PRO A 76 -6.66 31.68 13.94
CA PRO A 76 -6.96 32.81 14.80
C PRO A 76 -5.83 33.04 15.81
N GLY A 77 -5.49 34.30 16.09
CA GLY A 77 -4.30 34.65 16.89
C GLY A 77 -4.27 34.13 18.34
N LEU A 78 -5.39 33.65 18.89
CA LEU A 78 -5.46 33.03 20.22
C LEU A 78 -5.55 31.49 20.19
N CYS A 79 -5.43 30.88 19.01
CA CYS A 79 -5.54 29.44 18.84
C CYS A 79 -4.18 28.82 18.50
N ARG A 80 -3.88 27.68 19.11
CA ARG A 80 -2.81 26.78 18.70
C ARG A 80 -3.41 25.69 17.81
N VAL A 81 -2.84 25.51 16.62
CA VAL A 81 -3.40 24.65 15.58
C VAL A 81 -2.31 23.76 15.00
N SER A 82 -2.59 22.46 14.94
CA SER A 82 -1.74 21.49 14.23
C SER A 82 -1.94 21.61 12.72
N SER A 83 -0.84 21.56 11.96
CA SER A 83 -0.85 21.38 10.50
C SER A 83 -0.95 19.91 10.08
N ASP A 84 -0.90 18.98 11.03
CA ASP A 84 -1.15 17.57 10.80
C ASP A 84 -2.65 17.28 10.98
N PRO A 85 -3.37 16.82 9.94
CA PRO A 85 -4.79 16.49 10.00
C PRO A 85 -5.09 15.24 10.85
N PHE A 86 -4.08 14.43 11.20
CA PHE A 86 -4.20 13.33 12.16
C PHE A 86 -3.87 13.77 13.59
N GLY A 87 -3.40 15.00 13.76
CA GLY A 87 -2.99 15.56 15.03
C GLY A 87 -4.15 15.98 15.95
N GLN A 88 -3.79 16.64 17.04
CA GLN A 88 -4.77 17.12 18.01
C GLN A 88 -5.62 18.26 17.43
N PRO A 89 -6.91 18.34 17.79
CA PRO A 89 -7.76 19.47 17.43
C PRO A 89 -7.20 20.81 17.92
N PRO A 90 -7.61 21.94 17.31
CA PRO A 90 -7.26 23.27 17.77
C PRO A 90 -7.54 23.46 19.27
N SER A 91 -6.65 24.19 19.94
CA SER A 91 -6.80 24.55 21.36
C SER A 91 -6.46 26.02 21.58
N LEU A 92 -6.80 26.57 22.75
CA LEU A 92 -6.40 27.94 23.09
C LEU A 92 -4.90 28.00 23.34
N ASP A 93 -4.25 29.03 22.83
CA ASP A 93 -2.92 29.39 23.28
C ASP A 93 -3.04 30.16 24.60
N GLU A 94 -2.89 29.45 25.72
CA GLU A 94 -2.98 30.03 27.05
C GLU A 94 -1.98 31.17 27.28
N ALA A 95 -0.80 31.14 26.66
CA ALA A 95 0.19 32.20 26.81
C ALA A 95 -0.28 33.48 26.11
N ALA A 96 -0.77 33.35 24.87
CA ALA A 96 -1.34 34.49 24.13
C ALA A 96 -2.60 35.04 24.81
N LEU A 97 -3.43 34.16 25.37
CA LEU A 97 -4.65 34.52 26.09
C LEU A 97 -4.33 35.29 27.38
N LEU A 98 -3.41 34.79 28.20
CA LEU A 98 -2.97 35.46 29.44
C LEU A 98 -2.33 36.82 29.14
N HIS A 99 -1.50 36.90 28.09
CA HIS A 99 -0.92 38.17 27.65
C HIS A 99 -2.01 39.18 27.30
N ARG A 100 -3.00 38.78 26.50
CA ARG A 100 -4.13 39.63 26.14
C ARG A 100 -4.94 40.08 27.36
N ILE A 101 -5.24 39.17 28.29
CA ILE A 101 -5.93 39.50 29.54
C ILE A 101 -5.15 40.56 30.33
N HIS A 102 -3.83 40.38 30.47
CA HIS A 102 -2.97 41.32 31.21
C HIS A 102 -2.90 42.69 30.54
N THR A 103 -2.79 42.74 29.21
CA THR A 103 -2.75 43.99 28.46
C THR A 103 -4.07 44.75 28.54
N GLU A 104 -5.20 44.06 28.41
CA GLU A 104 -6.52 44.71 28.47
C GLU A 104 -6.94 45.09 29.90
N SER A 105 -6.41 44.42 30.94
CA SER A 105 -6.73 44.72 32.35
C SER A 105 -5.85 45.79 32.97
N ALA A 106 -4.77 46.22 32.29
CA ALA A 106 -3.80 47.19 32.81
C ALA A 106 -4.42 48.54 33.24
N ASP A 107 -5.50 48.96 32.58
CA ASP A 107 -6.17 50.24 32.82
C ASP A 107 -7.52 50.12 33.56
N SER A 108 -7.93 48.90 33.94
CA SER A 108 -9.26 48.67 34.56
C SER A 108 -9.21 48.62 36.10
N PRO A 109 -10.31 48.98 36.81
CA PRO A 109 -10.44 48.76 38.25
C PRO A 109 -10.48 47.26 38.61
N SER A 110 -9.99 46.88 39.80
CA SER A 110 -9.85 45.49 40.25
C SER A 110 -11.15 44.67 40.29
N ILE A 111 -12.30 45.30 40.50
CA ILE A 111 -13.63 44.64 40.51
C ILE A 111 -14.08 44.27 39.09
N GLU A 112 -13.66 45.02 38.08
CA GLU A 112 -14.00 44.78 36.67
C GLU A 112 -13.07 43.76 36.00
N HIS A 113 -11.90 43.47 36.61
CA HIS A 113 -10.92 42.51 36.08
C HIS A 113 -11.51 41.12 35.87
N ALA A 114 -12.27 40.61 36.84
CA ALA A 114 -12.86 39.27 36.75
C ALA A 114 -13.91 39.18 35.63
N GLN A 115 -14.71 40.24 35.44
CA GLN A 115 -15.71 40.30 34.37
C GLN A 115 -15.05 40.44 33.00
N LEU A 116 -13.98 41.24 32.90
CA LEU A 116 -13.17 41.41 31.70
C LEU A 116 -12.49 40.09 31.30
N GLU A 117 -11.85 39.40 32.24
CA GLU A 117 -11.24 38.09 31.99
C GLU A 117 -12.27 37.08 31.51
N ALA A 118 -13.43 36.98 32.19
CA ALA A 118 -14.50 36.08 31.79
C ALA A 118 -15.00 36.38 30.36
N ARG A 119 -15.10 37.66 29.99
CA ARG A 119 -15.49 38.10 28.64
C ARG A 119 -14.45 37.71 27.59
N ILE A 120 -13.15 37.94 27.85
CA ILE A 120 -12.06 37.59 26.94
C ILE A 120 -12.00 36.07 26.74
N ARG A 121 -12.05 35.30 27.84
CA ARG A 121 -12.07 33.83 27.79
C ARG A 121 -13.30 33.31 27.05
N GLY A 122 -14.48 33.89 27.30
CA GLY A 122 -15.71 33.53 26.59
C GLY A 122 -15.62 33.79 25.09
N SER A 123 -15.11 34.95 24.69
CA SER A 123 -14.88 35.28 23.27
C SER A 123 -13.86 34.35 22.62
N ALA A 124 -12.75 34.07 23.28
CA ALA A 124 -11.73 33.15 22.79
C ALA A 124 -12.27 31.72 22.63
N ALA A 125 -13.07 31.24 23.59
CA ALA A 125 -13.72 29.93 23.51
C ALA A 125 -14.70 29.85 22.33
N GLN A 126 -15.46 30.92 22.06
CA GLN A 126 -16.37 30.97 20.91
C GLN A 126 -15.61 30.96 19.58
N ILE A 127 -14.53 31.73 19.46
CA ILE A 127 -13.66 31.73 18.27
C ILE A 127 -13.07 30.34 18.05
N LEU A 128 -12.56 29.71 19.11
CA LEU A 128 -12.03 28.35 19.04
C LEU A 128 -13.09 27.35 18.59
N HIS A 129 -14.31 27.46 19.12
CA HIS A 129 -15.41 26.56 18.78
C HIS A 129 -15.75 26.62 17.27
N GLU A 130 -15.90 27.83 16.71
CA GLU A 130 -16.17 27.99 15.28
C GLU A 130 -14.99 27.54 14.42
N TYR A 131 -13.77 27.93 14.80
CA TYR A 131 -12.57 27.52 14.08
C TYR A 131 -12.37 26.00 14.07
N THR A 132 -12.67 25.32 15.18
CA THR A 132 -12.58 23.86 15.28
C THR A 132 -13.47 23.16 14.26
N LYS A 133 -14.63 23.72 13.89
CA LYS A 133 -15.48 23.16 12.83
C LYS A 133 -14.80 23.26 11.47
N LEU A 134 -14.22 24.41 11.15
CA LEU A 134 -13.49 24.63 9.89
C LEU A 134 -12.26 23.72 9.79
N TRP A 135 -11.48 23.62 10.87
CA TRP A 135 -10.31 22.75 10.92
C TRP A 135 -10.70 21.28 10.75
N LYS A 136 -11.79 20.82 11.38
CA LYS A 136 -12.27 19.43 11.20
C LYS A 136 -12.66 19.14 9.76
N ALA A 137 -13.38 20.06 9.11
CA ALA A 137 -13.75 19.91 7.71
C ALA A 137 -12.51 19.84 6.79
N TRP A 138 -11.52 20.71 7.03
CA TRP A 138 -10.23 20.65 6.34
C TRP A 138 -9.50 19.33 6.60
N ALA A 139 -9.39 18.91 7.87
CA ALA A 139 -8.66 17.70 8.24
C ALA A 139 -9.26 16.45 7.59
N GLU A 140 -10.58 16.31 7.55
CA GLU A 140 -11.24 15.19 6.87
C GLU A 140 -10.95 15.16 5.35
N GLY A 141 -10.91 16.33 4.69
CA GLY A 141 -10.53 16.42 3.27
C GLY A 141 -9.03 16.16 3.03
N GLU A 142 -8.18 16.58 3.98
CA GLU A 142 -6.72 16.49 3.85
C GLU A 142 -6.17 15.08 4.16
N LYS A 143 -6.82 14.31 5.05
CA LYS A 143 -6.42 12.93 5.38
C LYS A 143 -6.17 12.02 4.17
N PRO A 144 -7.12 11.86 3.22
CA PRO A 144 -6.88 11.01 2.03
C PRO A 144 -5.79 11.60 1.12
N ARG A 145 -5.64 12.92 1.05
CA ARG A 145 -4.52 13.56 0.35
C ARG A 145 -3.17 13.17 0.98
N ARG A 146 -3.05 13.20 2.32
CA ARG A 146 -1.82 12.78 3.03
C ARG A 146 -1.47 11.32 2.80
N LYS A 147 -2.47 10.44 2.69
CA LYS A 147 -2.26 9.03 2.32
C LYS A 147 -1.63 8.91 0.93
N THR A 148 -2.14 9.66 -0.05
CA THR A 148 -1.58 9.68 -1.42
C THR A 148 -0.15 10.21 -1.43
N ILE A 149 0.13 11.29 -0.69
CA ILE A 149 1.50 11.84 -0.56
C ILE A 149 2.45 10.80 0.05
N SER A 150 2.01 10.05 1.07
CA SER A 150 2.79 8.96 1.66
C SER A 150 3.05 7.85 0.65
N LEU A 151 2.00 7.37 -0.04
CA LEU A 151 2.09 6.33 -1.05
C LEU A 151 3.07 6.71 -2.18
N TYR A 152 2.98 7.96 -2.66
CA TYR A 152 3.93 8.48 -3.65
C TYR A 152 5.37 8.38 -3.13
N GLY A 153 5.62 8.80 -1.88
CA GLY A 153 6.92 8.70 -1.24
C GLY A 153 7.42 7.26 -1.12
N ASP A 154 6.54 6.34 -0.75
CA ASP A 154 6.85 4.90 -0.60
C ASP A 154 7.22 4.26 -1.95
N ILE A 155 6.46 4.53 -3.02
CA ILE A 155 6.75 4.02 -4.36
C ILE A 155 8.03 4.66 -4.93
N PHE A 156 8.24 5.96 -4.67
CA PHE A 156 9.48 6.65 -5.09
C PHE A 156 10.72 6.05 -4.41
N ALA A 157 10.65 5.76 -3.11
CA ALA A 157 11.71 5.09 -2.39
C ALA A 157 11.94 3.67 -2.93
N LEU A 158 10.86 2.92 -3.22
CA LEU A 158 10.93 1.60 -3.83
C LEU A 158 11.65 1.64 -5.20
N LYS A 159 11.34 2.61 -6.06
CA LYS A 159 12.02 2.79 -7.36
C LYS A 159 13.53 2.90 -7.17
N HIS A 160 13.97 3.76 -6.25
CA HIS A 160 15.40 3.93 -5.98
C HIS A 160 16.05 2.69 -5.39
N GLN A 161 15.35 1.94 -4.53
CA GLN A 161 15.84 0.68 -4.01
C GLN A 161 16.06 -0.33 -5.16
N LEU A 162 15.09 -0.50 -6.05
CA LEU A 162 15.17 -1.43 -7.18
C LEU A 162 16.30 -1.05 -8.15
N GLU A 163 16.58 0.24 -8.33
CA GLU A 163 17.70 0.73 -9.16
C GLU A 163 19.07 0.54 -8.51
N ALA A 164 19.13 0.52 -7.18
CA ALA A 164 20.38 0.41 -6.42
C ALA A 164 20.80 -1.03 -6.11
N GLU A 165 19.92 -2.02 -6.28
CA GLU A 165 20.20 -3.40 -5.91
C GLU A 165 21.27 -4.07 -6.79
N GLU A 166 22.21 -4.73 -6.12
CA GLU A 166 23.28 -5.50 -6.76
C GLU A 166 22.77 -6.86 -7.27
N THR A 167 23.36 -7.34 -8.37
CA THR A 167 23.00 -8.59 -9.09
C THR A 167 22.97 -9.88 -8.25
N ALA A 168 23.43 -9.87 -7.00
CA ALA A 168 23.47 -11.06 -6.14
C ALA A 168 22.09 -11.50 -5.63
N LYS A 169 21.16 -10.55 -5.38
CA LYS A 169 19.76 -10.84 -4.97
C LYS A 169 18.83 -9.73 -5.48
N PRO A 170 18.52 -9.71 -6.79
CA PRO A 170 17.63 -8.70 -7.35
C PRO A 170 16.19 -8.92 -6.83
N ALA A 171 15.60 -7.89 -6.25
CA ALA A 171 14.18 -7.79 -6.01
C ALA A 171 13.47 -7.26 -7.25
N GLU A 172 12.18 -7.53 -7.34
CA GLU A 172 11.31 -7.02 -8.39
C GLU A 172 9.99 -6.55 -7.77
N LEU A 173 9.37 -5.57 -8.41
CA LEU A 173 7.98 -5.23 -8.15
C LEU A 173 7.09 -6.18 -8.95
N VAL A 174 6.10 -6.78 -8.28
CA VAL A 174 5.08 -7.60 -8.91
C VAL A 174 3.69 -7.13 -8.54
N TRP A 175 2.76 -7.28 -9.47
CA TRP A 175 1.34 -7.14 -9.24
C TRP A 175 0.74 -8.52 -9.01
N GLY A 176 0.23 -8.77 -7.80
CA GLY A 176 -0.46 -10.02 -7.48
C GLY A 176 -1.90 -10.02 -7.98
N VAL A 177 -2.30 -11.08 -8.67
CA VAL A 177 -3.69 -11.32 -9.12
C VAL A 177 -4.20 -12.62 -8.51
N GLY A 178 -5.36 -12.55 -7.88
CA GLY A 178 -5.94 -13.68 -7.15
C GLY A 178 -5.09 -14.09 -5.94
N VAL A 179 -5.28 -13.42 -4.81
CA VAL A 179 -4.61 -13.81 -3.56
C VAL A 179 -5.37 -14.96 -2.92
N ALA A 180 -4.71 -16.11 -2.78
CA ALA A 180 -5.25 -17.25 -2.06
C ALA A 180 -5.10 -17.03 -0.55
N THR A 181 -6.14 -17.41 0.19
CA THR A 181 -6.18 -17.30 1.64
C THR A 181 -6.60 -18.63 2.25
N TRP A 182 -5.79 -19.17 3.17
CA TRP A 182 -6.04 -20.48 3.78
C TRP A 182 -5.65 -20.46 5.26
N ALA A 183 -6.50 -20.98 6.15
CA ALA A 183 -6.09 -21.37 7.49
C ALA A 183 -5.29 -22.69 7.44
N MET A 184 -4.00 -22.63 7.70
CA MET A 184 -3.09 -23.78 7.74
C MET A 184 -2.62 -24.05 9.16
N ASP A 185 -2.36 -25.31 9.48
CA ASP A 185 -1.79 -25.72 10.75
C ASP A 185 -0.34 -26.19 10.53
N PHE A 186 0.60 -25.59 11.26
CA PHE A 186 2.00 -25.98 11.22
C PHE A 186 2.57 -26.02 12.64
N GLN A 187 3.22 -27.13 13.00
CA GLN A 187 3.78 -27.37 14.34
C GLN A 187 2.77 -27.10 15.49
N GLY A 188 1.50 -27.48 15.30
CA GLY A 188 0.45 -27.31 16.30
C GLY A 188 -0.10 -25.88 16.45
N SER A 189 0.31 -24.95 15.59
CA SER A 189 -0.21 -23.57 15.55
C SER A 189 -0.93 -23.30 14.24
N SER A 190 -2.13 -22.74 14.33
CA SER A 190 -2.88 -22.29 13.16
C SER A 190 -2.42 -20.90 12.72
N PHE A 191 -2.27 -20.68 11.42
CA PHE A 191 -1.93 -19.39 10.84
C PHE A 191 -2.67 -19.16 9.53
N LEU A 192 -2.80 -17.88 9.15
CA LEU A 192 -3.41 -17.49 7.89
C LEU A 192 -2.33 -17.44 6.81
N PHE A 193 -2.33 -18.40 5.90
CA PHE A 193 -1.57 -18.36 4.66
C PHE A 193 -2.22 -17.35 3.71
N THR A 194 -1.42 -16.44 3.16
CA THR A 194 -1.83 -15.50 2.11
C THR A 194 -0.75 -15.39 1.05
N TYR A 195 -1.08 -15.72 -0.19
CA TYR A 195 -0.11 -15.76 -1.28
C TYR A 195 -0.78 -15.49 -2.63
N PRO A 196 -0.20 -14.68 -3.54
CA PRO A 196 -0.74 -14.50 -4.88
C PRO A 196 -0.67 -15.82 -5.66
N MET A 197 -1.63 -16.04 -6.55
CA MET A 197 -1.63 -17.21 -7.44
C MET A 197 -1.07 -16.88 -8.82
N LEU A 198 -1.24 -15.63 -9.23
CA LEU A 198 -0.69 -15.09 -10.45
C LEU A 198 0.08 -13.81 -10.12
N THR A 199 1.21 -13.61 -10.76
CA THR A 199 1.95 -12.34 -10.67
C THR A 199 2.31 -11.84 -12.05
N GLN A 200 2.23 -10.53 -12.23
CA GLN A 200 2.81 -9.85 -13.37
C GLN A 200 3.94 -8.95 -12.87
N ALA A 201 5.14 -9.11 -13.41
CA ALA A 201 6.24 -8.19 -13.10
C ALA A 201 5.87 -6.78 -13.56
N ALA A 202 6.14 -5.79 -12.72
CA ALA A 202 5.84 -4.40 -12.98
C ALA A 202 7.10 -3.55 -12.83
N GLU A 203 7.08 -2.39 -13.46
CA GLU A 203 8.14 -1.39 -13.37
C GLU A 203 7.56 -0.04 -12.98
N ILE A 204 8.40 0.79 -12.35
CA ILE A 204 8.05 2.11 -11.88
C ILE A 204 8.76 3.13 -12.77
N ALA A 205 7.99 4.00 -13.41
CA ALA A 205 8.50 5.15 -14.13
C ALA A 205 8.04 6.45 -13.48
N LEU A 206 8.69 7.54 -13.86
CA LEU A 206 8.32 8.89 -13.47
C LEU A 206 7.97 9.67 -14.74
N ASN A 207 6.78 10.25 -14.77
CA ASN A 207 6.39 11.14 -15.84
C ASN A 207 7.19 12.44 -15.74
N GLU A 208 7.99 12.78 -16.75
CA GLU A 208 8.88 13.95 -16.69
C GLU A 208 8.14 15.30 -16.69
N GLN A 209 6.89 15.34 -17.17
CA GLN A 209 6.11 16.58 -17.24
C GLN A 209 5.29 16.82 -15.98
N THR A 210 4.58 15.80 -15.51
CA THR A 210 3.67 15.91 -14.36
C THR A 210 4.34 15.52 -13.05
N MET A 211 5.50 14.85 -13.12
CA MET A 211 6.15 14.18 -11.99
C MET A 211 5.26 13.10 -11.33
N ALA A 212 4.23 12.61 -12.03
CA ALA A 212 3.44 11.49 -11.56
C ALA A 212 4.27 10.20 -11.60
N ILE A 213 4.05 9.32 -10.62
CA ILE A 213 4.62 7.98 -10.62
C ILE A 213 3.68 7.06 -11.39
N GLU A 214 4.24 6.29 -12.32
CA GLU A 214 3.49 5.37 -13.18
C GLU A 214 4.00 3.95 -12.97
N VAL A 215 3.13 3.04 -12.58
CA VAL A 215 3.40 1.60 -12.48
C VAL A 215 2.84 0.91 -13.71
N ARG A 216 3.71 0.23 -14.44
CA ARG A 216 3.38 -0.45 -15.70
C ARG A 216 3.66 -1.94 -15.62
N PRO A 217 2.88 -2.80 -16.29
CA PRO A 217 3.28 -4.18 -16.47
C PRO A 217 4.49 -4.26 -17.38
N ARG A 218 5.48 -5.07 -17.02
CA ARG A 218 6.59 -5.40 -17.92
C ARG A 218 6.11 -6.35 -19.00
N ALA A 219 6.74 -6.29 -20.18
CA ALA A 219 6.51 -7.20 -21.30
C ALA A 219 7.10 -8.61 -21.05
N THR A 220 6.66 -9.24 -19.96
CA THR A 220 7.02 -10.60 -19.53
C THR A 220 5.75 -11.44 -19.42
N ASP A 221 5.87 -12.76 -19.56
CA ASP A 221 4.76 -13.68 -19.30
C ASP A 221 4.29 -13.55 -17.84
N THR A 222 2.97 -13.60 -17.62
CA THR A 222 2.38 -13.73 -16.28
C THR A 222 2.86 -15.03 -15.63
N ARG A 223 3.34 -14.95 -14.39
CA ARG A 223 3.84 -16.10 -13.65
C ARG A 223 2.71 -16.74 -12.84
N VAL A 224 2.77 -18.06 -12.74
CA VAL A 224 1.90 -18.86 -11.90
C VAL A 224 2.67 -19.19 -10.63
N GLU A 225 2.18 -18.71 -9.49
CA GLU A 225 2.82 -18.79 -8.20
C GLU A 225 2.24 -19.95 -7.39
N MET A 226 2.86 -21.13 -7.53
CA MET A 226 2.44 -22.37 -6.85
C MET A 226 3.54 -22.99 -5.98
N ASP A 227 4.74 -22.43 -6.02
CA ASP A 227 5.90 -22.85 -5.23
C ASP A 227 5.60 -22.88 -3.72
N ALA A 228 4.93 -21.85 -3.20
CA ALA A 228 4.50 -21.80 -1.81
C ALA A 228 3.52 -22.92 -1.45
N PHE A 229 2.61 -23.28 -2.35
CA PHE A 229 1.64 -24.36 -2.13
C PHE A 229 2.33 -25.73 -2.15
N VAL A 230 3.27 -25.92 -3.08
CA VAL A 230 4.10 -27.13 -3.15
C VAL A 230 4.95 -27.27 -1.88
N ALA A 231 5.58 -26.18 -1.42
CA ALA A 231 6.33 -26.13 -0.18
C ALA A 231 5.46 -26.50 1.04
N CYS A 232 4.22 -26.02 1.07
CA CYS A 232 3.21 -26.38 2.08
C CYS A 232 2.60 -27.78 1.89
N GLN A 233 3.07 -28.58 0.92
CA GLN A 233 2.55 -29.93 0.61
C GLN A 233 1.03 -29.93 0.33
N VAL A 234 0.54 -28.89 -0.34
CA VAL A 234 -0.86 -28.81 -0.77
C VAL A 234 -1.09 -29.81 -1.91
N ASN A 235 -1.99 -30.76 -1.70
CA ASN A 235 -2.37 -31.74 -2.71
C ASN A 235 -2.87 -31.07 -4.00
N GLY A 236 -2.39 -31.54 -5.15
CA GLY A 236 -2.79 -31.02 -6.46
C GLY A 236 -2.06 -29.75 -6.90
N ALA A 237 -1.15 -29.20 -6.08
CA ALA A 237 -0.46 -27.95 -6.40
C ALA A 237 0.36 -28.02 -7.70
N ALA A 238 1.11 -29.11 -7.92
CA ALA A 238 1.92 -29.30 -9.12
C ALA A 238 1.07 -29.46 -10.39
N GLU A 239 -0.03 -30.21 -10.32
CA GLU A 239 -0.97 -30.40 -11.42
C GLU A 239 -1.67 -29.09 -11.78
N VAL A 240 -2.07 -28.31 -10.76
CA VAL A 240 -2.65 -26.98 -10.93
C VAL A 240 -1.66 -26.02 -11.58
N GLU A 241 -0.41 -26.01 -11.12
CA GLU A 241 0.63 -25.17 -11.71
C GLU A 241 0.78 -25.45 -13.20
N LYS A 242 0.92 -26.73 -13.57
CA LYS A 242 1.04 -27.15 -14.96
C LYS A 242 -0.17 -26.73 -15.79
N ALA A 243 -1.38 -27.02 -15.32
CA ALA A 243 -2.61 -26.72 -16.05
C ALA A 243 -2.85 -25.20 -16.21
N ALA A 244 -2.51 -24.41 -15.18
CA ALA A 244 -2.58 -22.94 -15.22
C ALA A 244 -1.58 -22.37 -16.24
N ARG A 245 -0.32 -22.85 -16.24
CA ARG A 245 0.69 -22.44 -17.23
C ARG A 245 0.27 -22.78 -18.65
N GLU A 246 -0.29 -23.98 -18.88
CA GLU A 246 -0.82 -24.39 -20.19
C GLU A 246 -2.00 -23.53 -20.63
N HIS A 247 -2.89 -23.13 -19.71
CA HIS A 247 -4.01 -22.25 -20.01
C HIS A 247 -3.51 -20.86 -20.44
N LEU A 248 -2.61 -20.24 -19.67
CA LEU A 248 -2.03 -18.94 -20.01
C LEU A 248 -1.28 -18.99 -21.35
N ALA A 249 -0.55 -20.08 -21.62
CA ALA A 249 0.16 -20.25 -22.89
C ALA A 249 -0.78 -20.35 -24.11
N LYS A 250 -1.99 -20.91 -23.95
CA LYS A 250 -3.01 -20.97 -25.01
C LYS A 250 -3.69 -19.62 -25.26
N HIS A 251 -3.65 -18.71 -24.28
CA HIS A 251 -4.31 -17.42 -24.32
C HIS A 251 -3.32 -16.24 -24.32
N LYS A 252 -2.10 -16.42 -24.88
CA LYS A 252 -1.06 -15.38 -24.92
C LYS A 252 -1.50 -14.07 -25.58
N ASP A 253 -2.41 -14.13 -26.55
CA ASP A 253 -2.96 -12.95 -27.23
C ASP A 253 -3.89 -12.12 -26.34
N ARG A 254 -4.23 -12.64 -25.14
CA ARG A 254 -5.04 -11.96 -24.13
C ARG A 254 -4.30 -12.02 -22.78
N PRO A 255 -3.30 -11.15 -22.56
CA PRO A 255 -2.53 -11.14 -21.33
C PRO A 255 -3.40 -10.88 -20.10
N VAL A 256 -2.96 -11.37 -18.94
CA VAL A 256 -3.65 -11.13 -17.67
C VAL A 256 -3.56 -9.65 -17.31
N THR A 257 -4.70 -9.07 -16.94
CA THR A 257 -4.80 -7.71 -16.40
C THR A 257 -5.68 -7.73 -15.16
N PRO A 258 -5.32 -7.01 -14.08
CA PRO A 258 -6.14 -6.92 -12.88
C PRO A 258 -7.49 -6.19 -13.14
N PHE A 259 -7.65 -5.53 -14.28
CA PHE A 259 -8.83 -4.71 -14.60
C PHE A 259 -9.88 -5.43 -15.44
N ASP A 260 -9.57 -6.62 -15.98
CA ASP A 260 -10.54 -7.50 -16.63
C ASP A 260 -10.55 -8.87 -15.94
N PRO A 261 -11.54 -9.14 -15.08
CA PRO A 261 -11.67 -10.43 -14.40
C PRO A 261 -11.70 -11.63 -15.34
N SER A 262 -12.20 -11.47 -16.57
CA SER A 262 -12.28 -12.58 -17.51
C SER A 262 -10.91 -12.96 -18.11
N SER A 263 -9.86 -12.15 -17.88
CA SER A 263 -8.48 -12.50 -18.25
C SER A 263 -7.83 -13.54 -17.31
N TYR A 264 -8.31 -13.67 -16.06
CA TYR A 264 -7.70 -14.57 -15.06
C TYR A 264 -8.68 -15.50 -14.34
N SER A 265 -10.00 -15.24 -14.41
CA SER A 265 -11.00 -15.96 -13.62
C SER A 265 -10.99 -17.48 -13.84
N ASP A 266 -10.75 -17.94 -15.06
CA ASP A 266 -10.81 -19.37 -15.37
C ASP A 266 -9.60 -20.12 -14.79
N VAL A 267 -8.42 -19.48 -14.79
CA VAL A 267 -7.23 -20.00 -14.11
C VAL A 267 -7.45 -20.07 -12.60
N LEU A 268 -8.00 -19.02 -12.00
CA LEU A 268 -8.29 -19.00 -10.56
C LEU A 268 -9.35 -20.04 -10.17
N LYS A 269 -10.39 -20.25 -10.99
CA LYS A 269 -11.40 -21.30 -10.77
C LYS A 269 -10.82 -22.70 -10.90
N LEU A 270 -9.95 -22.92 -11.89
CA LEU A 270 -9.24 -24.18 -12.05
C LEU A 270 -8.46 -24.49 -10.79
N ALA A 271 -7.69 -23.53 -10.29
CA ALA A 271 -6.90 -23.72 -9.09
C ALA A 271 -7.78 -23.92 -7.85
N ALA A 272 -8.81 -23.08 -7.66
CA ALA A 272 -9.74 -23.21 -6.53
C ALA A 272 -10.50 -24.55 -6.51
N THR A 273 -10.71 -25.18 -7.66
CA THR A 273 -11.39 -26.49 -7.78
C THR A 273 -10.44 -27.64 -7.46
N ASN A 274 -9.19 -27.55 -7.89
CA ASN A 274 -8.22 -28.65 -7.82
C ASN A 274 -7.33 -28.62 -6.57
N LEU A 275 -7.17 -27.45 -5.92
CA LEU A 275 -6.52 -27.33 -4.61
C LEU A 275 -7.44 -27.71 -3.45
N ASN A 276 -8.71 -28.02 -3.74
CA ASN A 276 -9.77 -28.11 -2.76
C ASN A 276 -10.23 -29.56 -2.52
N SER A 277 -9.92 -30.08 -1.34
CA SER A 277 -10.86 -30.93 -0.59
C SER A 277 -11.43 -30.25 0.66
N LYS A 278 -10.95 -29.05 1.06
CA LYS A 278 -11.42 -28.28 2.24
C LYS A 278 -11.41 -26.73 2.14
N ALA A 279 -11.00 -26.11 1.04
CA ALA A 279 -10.93 -24.65 0.87
C ALA A 279 -12.31 -24.00 0.63
N ARG A 280 -12.63 -22.96 1.39
CA ARG A 280 -13.86 -22.15 1.25
C ARG A 280 -13.45 -20.81 0.63
N THR A 281 -13.61 -20.65 -0.68
CA THR A 281 -13.31 -19.39 -1.37
C THR A 281 -14.32 -18.31 -0.99
N ARG A 282 -13.86 -17.21 -0.38
CA ARG A 282 -14.61 -15.94 -0.36
C ARG A 282 -14.40 -15.28 -1.72
N ARG A 283 -15.49 -14.97 -2.42
CA ARG A 283 -15.47 -14.08 -3.59
C ARG A 283 -15.26 -12.66 -3.09
N PHE A 284 -14.38 -11.91 -3.76
CA PHE A 284 -14.32 -10.46 -3.70
C PHE A 284 -15.54 -9.88 -4.42
#